data_AF-A0A1E5WB28-F1
#
_entry.id   AF-A0A1E5WB28-F1
#
_cell.length_a   1.000
_cell.length_b   1.000
_cell.length_c   1.000
_cell.angle_alpha   90.00
_cell.angle_beta   90.00
_cell.angle_gamma   90.00
#
_symmetry.space_group_name_H-M   'P 1'
#
loop_
_entity.id
_entity.type
_entity.pdbx_description
1 polymer ?
#
loop_
_entity_poly.entity_id
_entity_poly.type
_entity_poly.pdbx_seq_one_letter_code
_entity_poly.pdbx_strand_id
1 'polypeptide(L)' 'MVVKGSALAAQLKSQVSEVRVTSVGEGTSCMVSVTVEYKRLDGAPLVPEDQAKLMQGYLGLVERVEEYLVAHPDEFV' A
#
# COMPACT_ATOMS: atom_id res chain seq x y z
N MET A 1 4.91 1.23 5.44
CA MET A 1 4.55 2.51 6.09
C MET A 1 3.50 2.24 7.16
N VAL A 2 3.86 2.34 8.45
CA VAL A 2 2.85 2.39 9.52
C VAL A 2 2.17 3.75 9.38
N VAL A 3 0.86 3.78 9.18
CA VAL A 3 0.10 5.03 9.24
C VAL A 3 0.12 5.49 10.70
N LYS A 4 1.20 6.13 11.14
CA LYS A 4 1.32 6.66 12.50
C LYS A 4 0.89 8.12 12.44
N GLY A 5 -0.31 8.40 12.93
CA GLY A 5 -0.79 9.78 13.17
C GLY A 5 -1.80 10.36 12.18
N SER A 6 -2.43 9.56 11.31
CA SER A 6 -3.60 10.05 10.56
C SER A 6 -4.90 9.84 11.35
N ALA A 7 -5.89 10.71 11.13
CA ALA A 7 -7.23 10.54 11.71
C ALA A 7 -7.85 9.18 11.35
N LEU A 8 -7.46 8.59 10.21
CA LEU A 8 -7.87 7.26 9.79
C LEU A 8 -7.21 6.16 10.62
N ALA A 9 -5.91 6.25 10.88
CA ALA A 9 -5.21 5.27 11.71
C ALA A 9 -5.71 5.23 13.15
N ALA A 10 -6.14 6.39 13.68
CA ALA A 10 -6.75 6.47 15.01
C ALA A 10 -8.07 5.70 15.12
N GLN A 11 -8.72 5.37 14.00
CA GLN A 11 -9.98 4.63 13.96
C GLN A 11 -9.78 3.11 13.83
N LEU A 12 -8.56 2.65 13.53
CA LEU A 12 -8.25 1.24 13.30
C LEU A 12 -7.72 0.58 14.58
N LYS A 13 -8.34 -0.55 14.96
CA LYS A 13 -7.85 -1.44 16.01
C LYS A 13 -6.65 -2.26 15.54
N SER A 14 -6.68 -2.71 14.28
CA SER A 14 -5.61 -3.46 13.65
C SER A 14 -5.65 -3.26 12.14
N GLN A 15 -4.49 -3.37 11.51
CA GLN A 15 -4.34 -3.35 10.07
C GLN A 15 -3.22 -4.31 9.68
N VAL A 16 -3.48 -5.13 8.66
CA VAL A 16 -2.50 -6.01 8.02
C VAL A 16 -2.50 -5.66 6.54
N SER A 17 -1.31 -5.64 5.94
CA SER A 17 -1.18 -5.35 4.51
C SER A 17 -0.25 -6.37 3.89
N GLU A 18 -0.75 -7.08 2.89
CA GLU A 18 0.02 -7.98 2.06
C GLU A 18 0.35 -7.24 0.76
N VAL A 19 1.64 -7.23 0.40
CA VAL A 19 2.11 -6.71 -0.88
C VAL A 19 2.75 -7.88 -1.62
N ARG A 20 2.24 -8.14 -2.83
CA ARG A 20 2.74 -9.18 -3.71
C ARG A 20 3.23 -8.54 -4.99
N VAL A 21 4.48 -8.81 -5.34
CA VAL A 21 5.08 -8.40 -6.61
C VAL A 21 5.21 -9.63 -7.49
N THR A 22 4.68 -9.57 -8.70
CA THR A 22 4.73 -10.65 -9.68
C THR A 22 5.28 -10.14 -11.00
N SER A 23 6.20 -10.87 -11.62
CA SER A 23 6.67 -10.56 -12.97
C SER A 23 5.55 -10.69 -13.99
N VAL A 24 5.51 -9.80 -14.97
CA VAL A 24 4.57 -9.85 -16.09
C VAL A 24 5.38 -9.87 -17.40
N GLY A 25 5.00 -10.74 -18.33
CA GLY A 25 5.70 -10.92 -19.61
C GLY A 25 7.09 -11.53 -19.45
N GLU A 26 8.02 -11.15 -20.33
CA GLU A 26 9.41 -11.65 -20.35
C GLU A 26 10.32 -10.99 -19.28
N GLY A 27 9.75 -10.56 -18.14
CA GLY A 27 10.52 -10.08 -16.98
C GLY A 27 10.91 -8.60 -17.00
N THR A 28 10.42 -7.81 -17.96
CA THR A 28 10.68 -6.36 -18.06
C THR A 28 9.64 -5.51 -17.35
N SER A 29 8.57 -6.13 -16.83
CA SER A 29 7.50 -5.44 -16.11
C SER A 29 7.04 -6.25 -14.90
N CYS A 30 6.50 -5.56 -13.91
CA CYS A 30 5.97 -6.16 -12.69
C CYS A 30 4.54 -5.69 -12.45
N MET A 31 3.72 -6.56 -11.89
CA MET A 31 2.43 -6.22 -11.32
C MET A 31 2.54 -6.29 -9.80
N VAL A 32 2.10 -5.23 -9.13
CA VAL A 32 2.03 -5.14 -7.68
C VAL A 32 0.57 -5.28 -7.26
N SER A 33 0.27 -6.29 -6.44
CA SER A 33 -1.03 -6.46 -5.80
C SER A 33 -0.92 -6.12 -4.32
N VAL A 34 -1.79 -5.24 -3.85
CA VAL A 34 -1.86 -4.82 -2.45
C VAL A 34 -3.20 -5.23 -1.87
N THR A 35 -3.17 -6.08 -0.85
CA THR A 35 -4.35 -6.46 -0.08
C THR A 35 -4.25 -5.83 1.30
N VAL A 36 -5.30 -5.13 1.73
CA VAL A 36 -5.34 -4.48 3.04
C VAL A 36 -6.52 -5.02 3.83
N GLU A 37 -6.20 -5.70 4.92
CA GLU A 37 -7.18 -6.15 5.91
C GLU A 37 -7.13 -5.21 7.11
N TYR A 38 -8.30 -4.80 7.61
CA TYR A 38 -8.37 -3.91 8.75
C TYR A 38 -9.56 -4.24 9.65
N LYS A 39 -9.44 -3.85 10.91
CA LYS A 39 -10.53 -3.88 11.89
C LYS A 39 -10.66 -2.51 12.52
N ARG A 40 -11.85 -1.92 12.48
CA ARG A 40 -12.13 -0.65 13.18
C ARG A 40 -12.32 -0.88 14.67
N LEU A 41 -12.09 0.18 15.46
CA LEU A 41 -12.33 0.19 16.91
C LEU A 41 -13.80 -0.06 17.25
N ASP A 42 -14.71 0.54 16.49
CA ASP A 42 -16.16 0.40 16.63
C ASP A 42 -16.73 -0.88 15.95
N GLY A 43 -15.89 -1.64 15.25
CA GLY A 43 -16.28 -2.85 14.53
C GLY A 43 -17.06 -2.59 13.24
N ALA A 44 -17.34 -1.33 12.87
CA ALA A 44 -17.98 -0.99 11.62
C ALA A 44 -17.00 -1.17 10.43
N PRO A 45 -17.48 -1.24 9.18
CA PRO A 45 -16.62 -1.06 8.01
C PRO A 45 -16.19 0.42 7.86
N LEU A 46 -15.07 0.68 7.18
CA LEU A 46 -14.75 2.04 6.73
C LEU A 46 -15.76 2.49 5.68
N VAL A 47 -16.07 3.79 5.66
CA VAL A 47 -16.84 4.38 4.57
C VAL A 47 -16.03 4.30 3.27
N PRO A 48 -16.68 4.20 2.10
CA PRO A 48 -15.99 4.01 0.82
C PRO A 48 -14.90 5.07 0.53
N GLU A 49 -15.14 6.32 0.92
CA GLU A 49 -14.17 7.41 0.75
C GLU A 49 -12.86 7.15 1.51
N ASP A 50 -12.96 6.67 2.75
CA ASP A 50 -11.80 6.38 3.57
C ASP A 50 -11.08 5.10 3.13
N GLN A 51 -11.82 4.12 2.59
CA GLN A 51 -11.22 2.95 1.92
C GLN A 51 -10.41 3.38 0.68
N ALA A 52 -10.95 4.29 -0.13
CA ALA A 52 -10.25 4.82 -1.29
C ALA A 52 -9.00 5.59 -0.89
N LYS A 53 -9.08 6.46 0.12
CA LYS A 53 -7.91 7.18 0.66
C LYS A 53 -6.83 6.22 1.18
N LEU A 54 -7.25 5.16 1.88
CA LEU A 54 -6.33 4.13 2.35
C LEU A 54 -5.59 3.49 1.18
N MET A 55 -6.31 3.09 0.13
CA MET A 55 -5.69 2.45 -1.03
C MET A 55 -4.83 3.41 -1.85
N GLN A 56 -5.23 4.66 -2.01
CA GLN A 56 -4.41 5.69 -2.64
C GLN A 56 -3.08 5.89 -1.91
N GLY A 57 -3.07 5.81 -0.58
CA GLY A 57 -1.85 5.86 0.21
C GLY A 57 -0.87 4.72 -0.11
N TYR A 58 -1.38 3.50 -0.32
CA TYR A 58 -0.53 2.36 -0.73
C TYR A 58 -0.07 2.48 -2.17
N LEU A 59 -0.95 2.91 -3.08
CA LEU A 59 -0.58 3.14 -4.47
C LEU A 59 0.56 4.16 -4.57
N GLY A 60 0.40 5.32 -3.92
CA GLY A 60 1.45 6.34 -3.92
C GLY A 60 2.75 5.90 -3.23
N LEU A 61 2.69 4.96 -2.28
CA LEU A 61 3.89 4.33 -1.72
C LEU A 61 4.60 3.47 -2.77
N VAL A 62 3.86 2.64 -3.52
CA VAL A 62 4.41 1.78 -4.57
C VAL A 62 5.02 2.63 -5.67
N GLU A 63 4.32 3.67 -6.14
CA GLU A 63 4.82 4.59 -7.17
C GLU A 63 6.13 5.26 -6.74
N ARG A 64 6.24 5.73 -5.49
CA ARG A 64 7.49 6.33 -4.99
C ARG A 64 8.65 5.35 -4.92
N VAL A 65 8.38 4.09 -4.56
CA VAL A 65 9.42 3.04 -4.57
C VAL A 65 9.86 2.77 -6.00
N GLU A 66 8.93 2.67 -6.94
CA GLU A 66 9.22 2.51 -8.37
C GLU A 66 10.06 3.67 -8.90
N GLU A 67 9.64 4.92 -8.66
CA GLU A 67 10.37 6.13 -9.05
C GLU A 67 11.83 6.11 -8.55
N TYR A 68 12.02 5.73 -7.28
CA TYR A 68 13.35 5.62 -6.69
C TYR A 68 14.21 4.55 -7.37
N LEU A 69 13.65 3.35 -7.57
CA LEU A 69 14.39 2.25 -8.21
C LEU A 69 14.75 2.56 -9.66
N VAL A 70 13.87 3.23 -10.39
CA VAL A 70 14.13 3.70 -11.77
C VAL A 70 15.22 4.77 -11.81
N ALA A 71 15.26 5.67 -10.82
CA ALA A 71 16.30 6.68 -10.72
C ALA A 71 17.67 6.12 -10.29
N HIS A 72 17.68 4.95 -9.64
CA HIS A 72 18.87 4.31 -9.05
C HIS A 72 19.01 2.84 -9.46
N PRO A 73 19.17 2.53 -10.76
CA PRO A 73 19.10 1.16 -11.27
C PRO A 73 20.22 0.24 -10.77
N ASP A 74 21.36 0.81 -10.36
CA ASP A 74 22.55 0.04 -9.96
C ASP A 74 22.74 -0.07 -8.44
N GLU A 75 21.83 0.50 -7.62
CA GLU A 75 22.01 0.57 -6.17
C GLU A 75 21.79 -0.78 -5.46
N PHE A 76 20.95 -1.65 -6.04
CA PHE A 76 20.53 -2.91 -5.43
C PHE A 76 20.86 -4.14 -6.29
N VAL A 77 21.85 -4.02 -7.17
CA VAL A 77 22.36 -5.07 -8.07
C VAL A 77 23.38 -5.95 -7.35
#